data_AF-A0A9E6ER42-F1
#
_entry.id   AF-A0A9E6ER42-F1
#
_cell.length_a   1.000
_cell.length_b   1.000
_cell.length_c   1.000
_cell.angle_alpha   90.00
_cell.angle_beta   90.00
_cell.angle_gamma   90.00
#
_symmetry.space_group_name_H-M   'P 1'
#
loop_
_entity.id
_entity.type
_entity.pdbx_description
1 polymer ?
#
loop_
_entity_poly.entity_id
_entity_poly.type
_entity_poly.pdbx_seq_one_letter_code
_entity_poly.pdbx_strand_id
1 'polypeptide(L)'
;MTLNELFYAFALCLYMTGAAISFRSNGSLLSRLIMSLAILVDFLLSVLPRFGVDVLSMHVSGSNQVVVAGVLLGVGVWVLFGVTLLFCHYRKYRLYHIGVLFVEVLWFIDFITFLYGIYKYPLY
;
A
#
# COMPACT_ATOMS: atom_id res chain seq x y z
N MET A 1 14.37 11.79 5.38
CA MET A 1 13.50 10.63 5.14
C MET A 1 13.32 9.93 6.47
N THR A 2 12.09 9.80 6.96
CA THR A 2 11.82 9.15 8.26
C THR A 2 11.91 7.63 8.13
N LEU A 3 12.06 6.92 9.26
CA LEU A 3 12.11 5.45 9.29
C LEU A 3 10.84 4.82 8.65
N ASN A 4 9.68 5.44 8.84
CA ASN A 4 8.42 4.99 8.26
C ASN A 4 8.38 5.13 6.74
N GLU A 5 8.86 6.24 6.20
CA GLU A 5 8.96 6.43 4.75
C GLU A 5 9.85 5.36 4.11
N LEU A 6 10.91 4.95 4.80
CA LEU A 6 11.80 3.89 4.33
C LEU A 6 11.11 2.52 4.35
N PHE A 7 10.34 2.21 5.38
CA PHE A 7 9.54 0.98 5.42
C PHE A 7 8.42 0.98 4.38
N TYR A 8 7.78 2.12 4.11
CA TYR A 8 6.81 2.28 3.03
C TYR A 8 7.44 2.02 1.65
N ALA A 9 8.59 2.63 1.38
CA ALA A 9 9.32 2.40 0.13
C ALA A 9 9.74 0.92 -0.01
N PHE A 10 10.18 0.30 1.09
CA PHE A 10 10.49 -1.12 1.11
C PHE A 10 9.27 -1.99 0.81
N ALA A 11 8.10 -1.69 1.40
CA ALA A 11 6.85 -2.38 1.12
C ALA A 11 6.46 -2.25 -0.36
N LEU A 12 6.56 -1.06 -0.93
CA LEU A 12 6.30 -0.82 -2.36
C LEU A 12 7.22 -1.67 -3.25
N CYS A 13 8.53 -1.67 -2.98
CA CYS A 13 9.50 -2.50 -3.71
C CYS A 13 9.21 -4.01 -3.60
N LEU A 14 8.80 -4.46 -2.40
CA LEU A 14 8.41 -5.84 -2.17
C LEU A 14 7.16 -6.20 -2.98
N TYR A 15 6.17 -5.31 -3.02
CA TYR A 15 4.98 -5.48 -3.84
C TYR A 15 5.32 -5.58 -5.32
N MET A 16 6.14 -4.67 -5.85
CA MET A 16 6.59 -4.69 -7.27
C MET A 16 7.31 -5.99 -7.61
N THR A 17 8.15 -6.50 -6.70
CA THR A 17 8.82 -7.80 -6.88
C THR A 17 7.80 -8.94 -6.97
N GLY A 18 6.84 -8.96 -6.05
CA GLY A 18 5.74 -9.92 -6.08
C GLY A 18 4.88 -9.81 -7.34
N ALA A 19 4.60 -8.60 -7.81
CA ALA A 19 3.85 -8.33 -9.03
C ALA A 19 4.61 -8.83 -10.27
N ALA A 20 5.91 -8.54 -10.40
CA ALA A 20 6.73 -9.04 -11.51
C ALA A 20 6.74 -10.58 -11.58
N ILE A 21 6.90 -11.25 -10.43
CA ILE A 21 6.80 -12.72 -10.36
C ILE A 21 5.38 -13.18 -10.72
N SER A 22 4.35 -12.42 -10.32
CA SER A 22 2.94 -12.69 -10.63
C SER A 22 2.71 -12.78 -12.14
N PHE A 23 3.13 -11.75 -12.88
CA PHE A 23 2.95 -11.66 -14.32
C PHE A 23 3.68 -12.77 -15.08
N ARG A 24 4.83 -13.23 -14.56
CA ARG A 24 5.56 -14.36 -15.15
C ARG A 24 4.92 -15.72 -14.85
N SER A 25 4.25 -15.86 -13.71
CA SER A 25 3.80 -17.16 -13.18
C SER A 25 2.28 -17.33 -13.07
N ASN A 26 1.50 -16.42 -13.66
CA ASN A 26 0.03 -16.38 -13.56
C ASN A 26 -0.46 -16.42 -12.10
N GLY A 27 0.17 -15.64 -11.21
CA GLY A 27 -0.27 -15.53 -9.81
C GLY A 27 0.10 -16.74 -8.93
N SER A 28 1.32 -17.26 -9.10
CA SER A 28 1.85 -18.31 -8.21
C SER A 28 1.68 -17.97 -6.73
N LEU A 29 1.64 -19.02 -5.89
CA LEU A 29 1.50 -18.84 -4.44
C LEU A 29 2.59 -17.92 -3.87
N LEU A 30 3.84 -18.10 -4.31
CA LEU A 30 4.96 -17.29 -3.88
C LEU A 30 4.73 -15.80 -4.16
N SER A 31 4.34 -15.46 -5.39
CA SER A 31 4.03 -14.09 -5.77
C SER A 31 2.93 -13.48 -4.90
N ARG A 32 1.84 -14.22 -4.67
CA ARG A 32 0.73 -13.77 -3.82
C ARG A 32 1.17 -13.56 -2.38
N LEU A 33 2.00 -14.43 -1.83
CA LEU A 33 2.55 -14.28 -0.49
C LEU A 33 3.44 -13.04 -0.36
N ILE A 34 4.32 -12.81 -1.33
CA ILE A 34 5.20 -11.63 -1.36
C ILE A 34 4.37 -10.35 -1.42
N MET A 35 3.39 -10.26 -2.33
CA MET A 35 2.51 -9.09 -2.42
C MET A 35 1.65 -8.90 -1.18
N SER A 36 1.14 -10.00 -0.60
CA SER A 36 0.35 -9.92 0.64
C SER A 36 1.19 -9.47 1.83
N LEU A 37 2.45 -9.90 1.90
CA LEU A 37 3.39 -9.45 2.92
C LEU A 37 3.66 -7.95 2.78
N ALA A 38 3.83 -7.45 1.55
CA ALA A 38 3.99 -6.02 1.30
C ALA A 38 2.79 -5.20 1.78
N ILE A 39 1.57 -5.61 1.41
CA ILE A 39 0.33 -4.95 1.85
C ILE A 39 0.15 -5.06 3.37
N LEU A 40 0.54 -6.18 3.97
CA LEU A 40 0.49 -6.34 5.43
C LEU A 40 1.46 -5.40 6.13
N VAL A 41 2.69 -5.24 5.62
CA VAL A 41 3.66 -4.28 6.17
C VAL A 41 3.10 -2.87 6.09
N ASP A 42 2.56 -2.47 4.94
CA ASP A 42 1.91 -1.17 4.73
C ASP A 42 0.76 -0.90 5.74
N PHE A 43 -0.14 -1.87 5.87
CA PHE A 43 -1.24 -1.83 6.82
C PHE A 43 -0.73 -1.67 8.25
N LEU A 44 0.28 -2.45 8.66
CA LEU A 44 0.84 -2.40 10.00
C LEU A 44 1.50 -1.05 10.28
N LEU A 45 2.24 -0.48 9.32
CA LEU A 45 2.82 0.85 9.46
C LEU A 45 1.75 1.94 9.63
N SER A 46 0.61 1.80 8.96
CA SER A 46 -0.52 2.73 9.09
C SER A 46 -1.28 2.59 10.42
N VAL A 47 -1.40 1.37 10.91
CA VAL A 47 -2.35 1.03 11.98
C VAL A 47 -1.68 0.93 13.35
N LEU A 48 -0.47 0.36 13.45
CA LEU A 48 0.24 0.20 14.72
C LEU A 48 0.49 1.51 15.49
N PRO A 49 0.79 2.65 14.84
CA PRO A 49 0.92 3.92 15.55
C PRO A 49 -0.37 4.33 16.28
N ARG A 50 -1.54 3.95 15.76
CA ARG A 50 -2.83 4.22 16.41
C ARG A 50 -3.06 3.39 17.68
N PHE A 51 -2.26 2.34 17.88
CA PHE A 51 -2.26 1.49 19.07
C PHE A 51 -1.09 1.80 20.03
N GLY A 52 -0.38 2.92 19.82
CA GLY A 52 0.71 3.38 20.71
C GLY A 52 2.11 2.91 20.35
N VAL A 53 2.32 2.39 19.13
CA VAL A 53 3.68 2.09 18.63
C VAL A 53 4.30 3.35 18.03
N ASP A 54 4.76 4.26 18.91
CA ASP A 54 5.22 5.61 18.53
C ASP A 54 6.48 5.61 17.65
N VAL A 55 7.29 4.55 17.71
CA VAL A 55 8.47 4.34 16.84
C VAL A 55 8.09 4.36 15.36
N LEU A 56 6.85 3.93 15.05
CA LEU A 56 6.30 3.91 13.71
C LEU A 56 5.40 5.12 13.41
N SER A 57 5.31 6.09 14.31
CA SER A 57 4.52 7.29 14.08
C SER A 57 5.32 8.32 13.28
N MET A 58 4.67 8.98 12.32
CA MET A 58 5.29 10.11 11.60
C MET A 58 5.22 11.43 12.40
N HIS A 59 4.83 11.40 13.69
CA HIS A 59 4.72 12.57 14.58
C HIS A 59 3.98 13.77 13.95
N VAL A 60 3.01 13.49 13.08
CA VAL A 60 2.22 14.51 12.38
C VAL A 60 1.24 15.12 13.39
N SER A 61 1.57 16.28 13.95
CA SER A 61 0.70 17.03 14.87
C SER A 61 -0.30 17.86 14.07
N GLY A 62 -1.36 17.21 13.60
CA GLY A 62 -2.46 17.84 12.86
C GLY A 62 -2.90 17.04 11.64
N SER A 63 -3.97 17.47 10.99
CA SER A 63 -4.46 16.84 9.76
C SER A 63 -4.84 17.89 8.72
N ASN A 64 -4.91 17.47 7.46
CA ASN A 64 -5.49 18.29 6.40
C ASN A 64 -6.25 17.38 5.42
N GLN A 65 -7.04 18.00 4.53
CA GLN A 65 -7.87 17.28 3.58
C GLN A 65 -7.06 16.35 2.65
N VAL A 66 -5.79 16.70 2.38
CA VAL A 66 -4.90 15.89 1.52
C VAL A 66 -4.39 14.65 2.23
N VAL A 67 -4.04 14.77 3.52
CA VAL A 67 -3.69 13.63 4.38
C VAL A 67 -4.88 12.68 4.51
N VAL A 68 -6.09 13.21 4.72
CA VAL A 68 -7.33 12.40 4.77
C VAL A 68 -7.56 11.70 3.43
N ALA A 69 -7.38 12.40 2.31
CA ALA A 69 -7.51 11.80 0.97
C ALA A 69 -6.49 10.68 0.76
N GLY A 70 -5.23 10.86 1.16
CA GLY A 70 -4.22 9.79 1.17
C GLY A 70 -4.69 8.58 1.97
N VAL A 71 -5.07 8.77 3.24
CA VAL A 71 -5.59 7.67 4.09
C VAL A 71 -6.75 6.91 3.43
N LEU A 72 -7.69 7.61 2.78
CA LEU A 72 -8.79 6.98 2.05
C LEU A 72 -8.31 6.18 0.83
N LEU A 73 -7.33 6.70 0.09
CA LEU A 73 -6.70 5.98 -1.02
C LEU A 73 -5.99 4.72 -0.52
N GLY A 74 -5.25 4.79 0.59
CA GLY A 74 -4.59 3.63 1.21
C GLY A 74 -5.58 2.54 1.63
N VAL A 75 -6.71 2.91 2.23
CA VAL A 75 -7.79 1.94 2.49
C VAL A 75 -8.32 1.32 1.20
N GLY A 76 -8.46 2.13 0.14
CA GLY A 76 -8.84 1.68 -1.19
C GLY A 76 -7.85 0.65 -1.78
N VAL A 77 -6.56 0.84 -1.60
CA VAL A 77 -5.49 -0.08 -2.01
C VAL A 77 -5.67 -1.45 -1.33
N TRP A 78 -5.89 -1.47 -0.02
CA TRP A 78 -6.06 -2.72 0.73
C TRP A 78 -7.31 -3.50 0.27
N VAL A 79 -8.43 -2.80 0.10
CA VAL A 79 -9.69 -3.40 -0.38
C VAL A 79 -9.52 -3.93 -1.80
N LEU A 80 -8.94 -3.12 -2.69
CA LEU A 80 -8.73 -3.50 -4.08
C LEU A 80 -7.78 -4.69 -4.22
N PHE A 81 -6.74 -4.77 -3.39
CA PHE A 81 -5.85 -5.93 -3.36
C PHE A 81 -6.59 -7.18 -2.89
N GLY A 82 -7.44 -7.08 -1.87
CA GLY A 82 -8.33 -8.17 -1.45
C GLY A 82 -9.22 -8.68 -2.60
N VAL A 83 -9.86 -7.77 -3.33
CA VAL A 83 -10.67 -8.11 -4.52
C VAL A 83 -9.81 -8.76 -5.63
N THR A 84 -8.59 -8.27 -5.81
CA THR A 84 -7.63 -8.82 -6.78
C THR A 84 -7.28 -10.27 -6.43
N LEU A 85 -7.05 -10.59 -5.16
CA LEU A 85 -6.85 -11.96 -4.70
C LEU A 85 -8.06 -12.86 -4.96
N LEU A 86 -9.29 -12.34 -4.86
CA LEU A 86 -10.51 -13.08 -5.24
C LEU A 86 -10.51 -13.42 -6.73
N PHE A 87 -10.13 -12.50 -7.62
CA PHE A 87 -10.01 -12.81 -9.05
C PHE A 87 -8.99 -13.92 -9.32
N CYS A 88 -7.90 -13.97 -8.56
CA CYS A 88 -6.95 -15.07 -8.65
C CYS A 88 -7.57 -16.40 -8.15
N HIS A 89 -8.35 -16.36 -7.06
CA HIS A 89 -9.04 -17.55 -6.54
C HIS A 89 -10.01 -18.14 -7.57
N TYR A 90 -10.77 -17.30 -8.28
CA TYR A 90 -11.65 -17.71 -9.39
C TYR A 90 -10.91 -17.97 -10.72
N ARG A 91 -9.58 -18.04 -10.70
CA ARG A 91 -8.70 -18.28 -11.87
C ARG A 91 -8.93 -17.28 -13.03
N LYS A 92 -9.44 -16.09 -12.73
CA LYS A 92 -9.62 -14.98 -13.69
C LYS A 92 -8.32 -14.18 -13.81
N TYR A 93 -7.25 -14.84 -14.30
CA TYR A 93 -5.90 -14.28 -14.30
C TYR A 93 -5.77 -12.93 -15.00
N ARG A 94 -6.53 -12.69 -16.08
CA ARG A 94 -6.54 -11.38 -16.76
C ARG A 94 -7.02 -10.25 -15.85
N LEU A 95 -8.13 -10.46 -15.13
CA LEU A 95 -8.66 -9.46 -14.19
C LEU A 95 -7.76 -9.32 -12.96
N TYR A 96 -7.18 -10.42 -12.51
CA TYR A 96 -6.18 -10.40 -11.45
C TYR A 96 -4.97 -9.54 -11.82
N HIS A 97 -4.39 -9.71 -13.01
CA HIS A 97 -3.24 -8.92 -13.45
C HIS A 97 -3.56 -7.44 -13.64
N ILE A 98 -4.74 -7.12 -14.17
CA ILE A 98 -5.23 -5.73 -14.23
C ILE A 98 -5.37 -5.16 -12.81
N GLY A 99 -5.94 -5.94 -11.89
CA GLY A 99 -6.07 -5.56 -10.48
C GLY A 99 -4.72 -5.30 -9.82
N VAL A 100 -3.74 -6.19 -10.01
CA VAL A 100 -2.38 -6.04 -9.45
C VAL A 100 -1.74 -4.73 -9.90
N LEU A 101 -1.84 -4.41 -11.20
CA LEU A 101 -1.31 -3.17 -11.77
C LEU A 101 -2.06 -1.93 -11.26
N PHE A 102 -3.39 -2.02 -11.12
CA PHE A 102 -4.17 -0.90 -10.61
C PHE A 102 -3.90 -0.63 -9.13
N VAL A 103 -3.71 -1.68 -8.32
CA VAL A 103 -3.25 -1.57 -6.94
C VAL A 103 -1.90 -0.87 -6.88
N GLU A 104 -0.94 -1.25 -7.74
CA GLU A 104 0.38 -0.63 -7.79
C GLU A 104 0.31 0.88 -8.07
N VAL A 105 -0.45 1.27 -9.10
CA VAL A 105 -0.64 2.67 -9.48
C VAL A 105 -1.35 3.46 -8.38
N LEU A 106 -2.44 2.91 -7.83
CA LEU A 106 -3.21 3.57 -6.79
C LEU A 106 -2.38 3.75 -5.51
N TRP A 107 -1.59 2.75 -5.14
CA TRP A 107 -0.73 2.81 -3.97
C TRP A 107 0.43 3.80 -4.15
N PHE A 108 0.98 3.92 -5.36
CA PHE A 108 1.93 4.98 -5.66
C PHE A 108 1.30 6.38 -5.50
N ILE A 109 0.08 6.58 -6.02
CA ILE A 109 -0.65 7.85 -5.90
C ILE A 109 -0.96 8.16 -4.43
N ASP A 110 -1.41 7.17 -3.66
CA ASP A 110 -1.62 7.28 -2.21
C ASP A 110 -0.36 7.77 -1.51
N PHE A 111 0.76 7.06 -1.70
CA PHE A 111 2.03 7.39 -1.06
C PHE A 111 2.48 8.83 -1.37
N ILE A 112 2.43 9.24 -2.64
CA ILE A 112 2.79 10.61 -3.03
C ILE A 112 1.81 11.63 -2.44
N THR A 113 0.51 11.36 -2.48
CA THR A 113 -0.53 12.26 -1.92
C THR A 113 -0.33 12.45 -0.43
N PHE A 114 -0.04 11.37 0.29
CA PHE A 114 0.22 11.40 1.72
C PHE A 114 1.48 12.21 2.06
N LEU A 115 2.60 11.96 1.37
CA LEU A 115 3.82 12.75 1.53
C LEU A 115 3.58 14.23 1.23
N TYR A 116 2.85 14.54 0.17
CA TYR A 116 2.53 15.91 -0.22
C TYR A 116 1.66 16.61 0.82
N GLY A 117 0.70 15.86 1.40
CA GLY A 117 -0.13 16.31 2.51
C GLY A 117 0.67 16.67 3.74
N ILE A 118 1.70 15.89 4.07
CA ILE A 118 2.58 16.14 5.24
C ILE A 118 3.50 17.33 5.00
N TYR A 119 4.16 17.41 3.83
CA TYR A 119 5.26 18.34 3.63
C TYR A 119 4.87 19.69 3.01
N LYS A 120 3.78 19.75 2.24
CA LYS A 120 3.43 20.96 1.50
C LYS A 120 2.30 21.75 2.15
N TYR A 121 1.33 21.08 2.75
CA TYR A 121 0.15 21.73 3.30
C TYR A 121 0.28 21.94 4.81
N PRO A 122 -0.14 23.11 5.32
CA PRO A 122 -0.20 23.31 6.76
C PRO A 122 -1.11 22.26 7.41
N LEU A 123 -0.64 21.73 8.53
CA LEU A 123 -1.38 20.80 9.37
C LEU A 123 -2.17 21.64 10.38
N TYR A 124 -3.48 21.41 10.44
CA TYR A 124 -4.39 22.10 11.37
C TYR A 124 -4.88 21.13 12.45
#